data_AF-A0AAD9IZV5-F1
#
_entry.id   AF-A0AAD9IZV5-F1
#
_cell.length_a   1.000
_cell.length_b   1.000
_cell.length_c   1.000
_cell.angle_alpha   90.00
_cell.angle_beta   90.00
_cell.angle_gamma   90.00
#
_symmetry.space_group_name_H-M   'P 1'
#
loop_
_entity.id
_entity.type
_entity.pdbx_description
1 polymer ?
#
loop_
_entity_poly.entity_id
_entity_poly.type
_entity_poly.pdbx_seq_one_letter_code
_entity_poly.pdbx_strand_id
1 'polypeptide(L)' 'MNSEEIYVILNDFIKYVNVSKDNTPIFVIDNHENHFRLVTINAPMENGLIIFSFPIHYTHLTQPLDVSNYRPFILV' A
#
# COMPACT_ATOMS: atom_id res chain seq x y z
N MET A 1 -8.73 4.71 7.25
CA MET A 1 -9.04 4.84 5.82
C MET A 1 -10.07 3.79 5.45
N ASN A 2 -11.11 4.17 4.73
CA ASN A 2 -12.10 3.22 4.20
C ASN A 2 -11.66 2.69 2.82
N SER A 3 -12.37 1.69 2.30
CA SER A 3 -11.99 1.03 1.03
C SER A 3 -12.12 1.93 -0.21
N GLU A 4 -13.04 2.90 -0.20
CA GLU A 4 -13.23 3.84 -1.31
C GLU A 4 -12.07 4.83 -1.40
N GLU A 5 -11.62 5.34 -0.25
CA GLU A 5 -10.44 6.22 -0.15
C GLU A 5 -9.18 5.51 -0.67
N ILE A 6 -9.00 4.24 -0.32
CA ILE A 6 -7.86 3.43 -0.78
C ILE A 6 -7.92 3.23 -2.30
N TYR A 7 -9.11 2.98 -2.84
CA TYR A 7 -9.29 2.81 -4.29
C TYR A 7 -8.91 4.08 -5.05
N VAL A 8 -9.33 5.25 -4.56
CA VAL A 8 -8.92 6.54 -5.15
C VAL A 8 -7.40 6.72 -5.11
N ILE A 9 -6.77 6.44 -3.95
CA ILE A 9 -5.32 6.56 -3.79
C ILE A 9 -4.58 5.62 -4.74
N LEU A 10 -5.03 4.37 -4.90
CA LEU A 10 -4.39 3.42 -5.81
C LEU A 10 -4.50 3.86 -7.27
N ASN A 11 -5.65 4.41 -7.69
CA ASN A 11 -5.81 4.94 -9.04
C ASN A 11 -4.91 6.16 -9.30
N ASP A 12 -4.84 7.08 -8.33
CA ASP A 12 -3.93 8.22 -8.40
C ASP A 12 -2.47 7.74 -8.44
N PHE A 13 -2.11 6.75 -7.62
CA PHE A 13 -0.77 6.17 -7.62
C PHE A 13 -0.40 5.57 -8.99
N ILE A 14 -1.29 4.78 -9.59
CA ILE A 14 -1.11 4.22 -10.94
C ILE A 14 -0.83 5.33 -11.95
N LYS A 15 -1.63 6.39 -11.91
CA LYS A 15 -1.51 7.53 -12.81
C LYS A 15 -0.20 8.31 -12.62
N TYR A 16 0.13 8.68 -11.39
CA TYR A 16 1.28 9.55 -11.11
C TYR A 16 2.62 8.81 -11.18
N VAL A 17 2.64 7.52 -10.83
CA VAL A 17 3.85 6.68 -10.93
C VAL A 17 3.99 6.06 -12.33
N ASN A 18 2.98 6.24 -13.20
CA ASN A 18 2.92 5.69 -14.55
C ASN A 18 3.12 4.17 -14.55
N VAL A 19 2.32 3.49 -13.74
CA VAL A 19 2.36 2.03 -13.57
C VAL A 19 1.99 1.34 -14.87
N SER A 20 2.77 0.34 -15.25
CA SER A 20 2.53 -0.49 -16.42
C SER A 20 3.18 -1.86 -16.23
N LYS A 21 3.01 -2.76 -17.20
CA LYS A 21 3.71 -4.06 -17.18
C LYS A 21 5.23 -3.94 -17.31
N ASP A 22 5.73 -2.83 -17.85
CA ASP A 22 7.15 -2.52 -17.97
C ASP A 22 7.68 -1.68 -16.79
N ASN A 23 6.78 -1.09 -16.00
CA ASN A 23 7.07 -0.31 -14.80
C ASN A 23 6.15 -0.74 -13.66
N THR A 24 6.60 -1.73 -12.89
CA THR A 24 5.82 -2.47 -11.89
C THR A 24 6.24 -2.12 -10.45
N PRO A 25 5.92 -0.92 -9.94
CA PRO A 25 6.27 -0.54 -8.57
C PRO A 25 5.54 -1.40 -7.54
N ILE A 26 6.11 -1.42 -6.34
CA ILE A 26 5.56 -2.13 -5.18
C ILE A 26 4.85 -1.11 -4.29
N PHE A 27 3.56 -1.32 -4.09
CA PHE A 27 2.74 -0.61 -3.11
C PHE A 27 2.69 -1.41 -1.82
N VAL A 28 3.31 -0.88 -0.76
CA VAL A 28 3.44 -1.53 0.54
C VAL A 28 2.34 -1.05 1.48
N ILE A 29 1.55 -1.97 2.02
CA ILE A 29 0.41 -1.66 2.92
C ILE A 29 0.39 -2.55 4.15
N ASP A 30 -0.22 -2.05 5.24
CA ASP A 30 -0.58 -2.89 6.37
C ASP A 30 -1.73 -3.86 5.99
N ASN A 31 -1.95 -4.89 6.81
CA ASN A 31 -2.94 -5.94 6.55
C ASN A 31 -4.35 -5.62 7.08
N HIS A 32 -4.73 -4.35 7.20
CA HIS A 32 -6.03 -3.99 7.75
C HIS A 32 -7.16 -4.28 6.74
N GLU A 33 -8.30 -4.81 7.22
CA GLU A 33 -9.36 -5.39 6.39
C GLU A 33 -9.87 -4.47 5.27
N ASN A 34 -9.99 -3.17 5.57
CA ASN A 34 -10.43 -2.17 4.59
C ASN A 34 -9.53 -2.07 3.36
N HIS A 35 -8.24 -2.47 3.45
CA HIS A 35 -7.25 -2.41 2.38
C HIS A 35 -7.31 -3.61 1.42
N PHE A 36 -7.91 -4.73 1.84
CA PHE A 36 -7.90 -5.99 1.08
C PHE A 36 -9.24 -6.32 0.41
N ARG A 37 -10.15 -5.35 0.29
CA ARG A 37 -11.35 -5.57 -0.51
C ARG A 37 -10.96 -5.83 -1.96
N LEU A 38 -11.41 -6.95 -2.52
CA LEU A 38 -11.08 -7.39 -3.88
C LEU A 38 -11.34 -6.31 -4.95
N VAL A 39 -12.45 -5.58 -4.80
CA VAL A 39 -12.81 -4.47 -5.70
C VAL A 39 -11.76 -3.35 -5.72
N THR A 40 -11.04 -3.18 -4.61
CA THR A 40 -10.04 -2.13 -4.43
C THR A 40 -8.68 -2.51 -5.05
N ILE A 41 -8.32 -3.80 -5.07
CA ILE A 41 -6.94 -4.23 -5.40
C ILE A 41 -6.80 -4.90 -6.78
N ASN A 42 -7.87 -5.48 -7.34
CA ASN A 42 -7.77 -6.25 -8.58
C ASN A 42 -7.36 -5.40 -9.79
N ALA A 43 -8.06 -4.29 -10.04
CA ALA A 43 -7.78 -3.43 -11.20
C ALA A 43 -6.35 -2.83 -11.18
N PRO A 44 -5.83 -2.35 -10.03
CA PRO A 44 -4.42 -1.97 -9.91
C PRO A 44 -3.43 -3.08 -10.25
N MET A 45 -3.66 -4.29 -9.73
CA MET A 45 -2.77 -5.42 -9.95
C MET A 45 -2.73 -5.86 -11.41
N GLU A 46 -3.88 -5.84 -12.11
CA GLU A 46 -3.97 -6.14 -13.53
C GLU A 46 -3.17 -5.16 -14.41
N ASN A 47 -3.00 -3.92 -13.96
CA ASN A 47 -2.22 -2.89 -14.63
C ASN A 47 -0.71 -2.96 -14.36
N GLY A 48 -0.25 -3.90 -13.52
CA GLY A 48 1.15 -4.12 -13.20
C GLY A 48 1.57 -3.63 -11.81
N LEU A 49 0.65 -3.13 -10.98
CA LEU A 49 0.97 -2.77 -9.61
C LEU A 49 1.19 -4.02 -8.76
N ILE A 50 2.31 -4.09 -8.04
CA ILE A 50 2.53 -5.15 -7.06
C ILE A 50 2.07 -4.63 -5.70
N ILE A 51 1.13 -5.31 -5.06
CA ILE A 51 0.71 -4.98 -3.69
C ILE A 51 1.38 -5.95 -2.73
N PHE A 52 2.15 -5.42 -1.78
CA PHE A 52 2.84 -6.19 -0.75
C PHE A 52 2.25 -5.88 0.62
N SER A 53 1.91 -6.94 1.36
CA SER A 53 1.38 -6.83 2.72
C SER A 53 2.26 -7.56 3.73
N PHE A 54 2.27 -7.05 4.97
CA PHE A 54 3.04 -7.65 6.05
C PHE A 54 2.25 -8.73 6.80
N PRO A 55 2.93 -9.72 7.39
CA PRO A 55 2.31 -10.64 8.33
C PRO A 55 1.64 -9.89 9.49
N ILE A 56 0.52 -10.42 9.98
CA ILE A 56 -0.21 -9.84 11.11
C ILE A 56 0.72 -9.62 12.31
N HIS A 57 0.60 -8.46 12.95
CA HIS A 57 1.38 -8.08 14.14
C HIS A 57 2.90 -7.89 13.92
N TYR A 58 3.43 -7.92 12.68
CA TYR A 58 4.87 -7.69 12.41
C TYR A 58 5.20 -6.30 11.84
N THR A 59 4.20 -5.43 11.62
CA THR A 59 4.40 -4.10 11.03
C THR A 59 5.35 -3.24 11.85
N HIS A 60 5.19 -3.21 13.17
CA HIS A 60 6.06 -2.48 14.10
C HIS A 60 7.55 -2.90 14.07
N LEU A 61 7.89 -4.02 13.42
CA LEU A 61 9.27 -4.50 13.24
C LEU A 61 9.78 -4.39 11.80
N THR A 62 8.88 -4.40 10.82
CA THR A 62 9.24 -4.58 9.40
C THR A 62 8.69 -3.51 8.47
N GLN A 63 7.62 -2.81 8.86
CA GLN A 63 7.04 -1.73 8.06
C GLN A 63 7.95 -0.51 8.11
N PRO A 64 8.48 -0.05 6.97
CA PRO A 64 9.42 1.08 6.94
C PRO A 64 8.82 2.35 7.54
N LEU A 65 7.52 2.56 7.33
CA LEU A 65 6.80 3.70 7.85
C LEU A 65 6.76 3.69 9.40
N ASP A 66 6.50 2.54 10.03
CA ASP A 66 6.46 2.42 11.49
C ASP A 66 7.86 2.49 12.11
N VAL A 67 8.82 1.76 11.54
CA VAL A 67 10.15 1.56 12.12
C VAL A 67 11.07 2.76 11.88
N SER A 68 11.05 3.32 10.67
CA SER A 68 12.04 4.32 10.24
C SER A 68 11.47 5.73 10.18
N ASN A 69 10.22 5.89 9.70
CA ASN A 69 9.65 7.21 9.53
C ASN A 69 8.93 7.71 10.80
N TYR A 70 7.99 6.95 11.36
CA TYR A 70 7.19 7.39 12.51
C TYR A 70 7.91 7.29 13.86
N ARG A 71 8.77 6.29 14.03
CA ARG A 71 9.51 6.08 15.29
C ARG A 71 10.28 7.32 15.79
N PRO A 72 10.98 8.10 14.95
CA PRO A 72 11.57 9.38 15.36
C PRO A 72 10.57 10.40 15.94
N PHE A 73 9.34 10.45 15.43
CA PHE A 73 8.32 11.41 15.88
C PHE A 73 7.70 11.04 17.24
N ILE A 74 7.96 9.85 17.78
CA ILE A 74 7.51 9.44 19.12
C ILE A 74 8.48 9.95 20.20
N LEU A 75 9.70 10.37 19.81
CA LEU A 75 10.77 10.82 20.71
C LEU A 75 10.91 12.34 20.80
N VAL A 76 10.00 13.09 20.16
CA VAL A 76 9.93 14.57 20.16
C VAL A 76 8.59 15.00 20.74
#